data_AF-A0A8J4AUZ6-F1
#
_entry.id   AF-A0A8J4AUZ6-F1
#
_cell.length_a   1.000
_cell.length_b   1.000
_cell.length_c   1.000
_cell.angle_alpha   90.00
_cell.angle_beta   90.00
_cell.angle_gamma   90.00
#
_symmetry.space_group_name_H-M   'P 1'
#
loop_
_entity.id
_entity.type
_entity.pdbx_description
1 polymer ?
#
loop_
_entity_poly.entity_id
_entity_poly.type
_entity_poly.pdbx_seq_one_letter_code
_entity_poly.pdbx_strand_id
1 'polypeptide(L)'
;MLGVIIKRIESPSSRCAAALLVCVSRAALGSSRGYRSAGGGGGGGGGATSYTCSLPGLIDRGVAVSVLDFEIPAAEAVRRFEDYQRKSCIYMHAHNLLGSQPERQDPVPRPGSSGGPGAEPSGATPSSNTNTLTAAYLPYWCFEATFNSEAYAKLGFKDSRTGEMVWKDKADPLQLSTGAVASFDDPAMQVYASYKYVRDVGGGAGGPGLPLRCRAMTHAEARAGNVGGVALHPADMRQGLAWQLAVRALTHNQLQAAEGALREATRSTDLRDVRVALKVLTRHCRLVFLPAYIAVYQYGSRYKQGTSGVIVPQVFTAVVGGTKEGRVVAPEHLCPTKASLSAGGLVGGLGVLAGEVTWTTPFPGLETILPQLGSVEALTLAALAASGAGASRLRILQEIRHS
;
A
#
# COMPACT_ATOMS: atom_id res chain seq x y z
N MET A 1 -20.92 -15.05 22.17
CA MET A 1 -20.01 -16.13 21.73
C MET A 1 -18.51 -15.81 21.90
N LEU A 2 -18.00 -14.63 21.55
CA LEU A 2 -16.55 -14.29 21.65
C LEU A 2 -15.93 -14.42 23.06
N GLY A 3 -16.70 -14.16 24.13
CA GLY A 3 -16.19 -14.27 25.51
C GLY A 3 -15.88 -15.70 25.98
N VAL A 4 -16.40 -16.74 25.29
CA VAL A 4 -16.17 -18.15 25.65
C VAL A 4 -14.86 -18.67 25.05
N ILE A 5 -14.41 -18.11 23.91
CA ILE A 5 -13.19 -18.53 23.22
C ILE A 5 -11.92 -18.10 23.99
N ILE A 6 -11.97 -16.95 24.67
CA ILE A 6 -10.83 -16.44 25.46
C ILE A 6 -10.49 -17.32 26.67
N LYS A 7 -11.49 -18.02 27.24
CA LYS A 7 -11.30 -18.89 28.41
C LYS A 7 -10.59 -20.21 28.12
N ARG A 8 -10.47 -20.63 26.85
CA ARG A 8 -9.83 -21.91 26.46
C ARG A 8 -8.40 -21.80 25.92
N ILE A 9 -7.82 -20.60 25.91
CA ILE A 9 -6.45 -20.39 25.44
C ILE A 9 -5.52 -20.47 26.65
N GLU A 10 -4.71 -21.52 26.76
CA GLU A 10 -3.83 -21.77 27.91
C GLU A 10 -2.52 -20.96 27.87
N SER A 11 -2.09 -20.51 26.69
CA SER A 11 -0.85 -19.74 26.56
C SER A 11 -1.05 -18.22 26.80
N PRO A 12 -0.22 -17.57 27.64
CA PRO A 12 -0.31 -16.15 27.92
C PRO A 12 0.03 -15.28 26.68
N SER A 13 0.85 -15.77 25.75
CA SER A 13 1.20 -15.03 24.53
C SER A 13 0.04 -14.96 23.54
N SER A 14 -0.76 -16.02 23.43
CA SER A 14 -1.95 -16.06 22.57
C SER A 14 -3.15 -15.34 23.19
N ARG A 15 -3.22 -15.20 24.53
CA ARG A 15 -4.19 -14.32 25.20
C ARG A 15 -3.96 -12.84 24.84
N CYS A 16 -2.71 -12.38 24.80
CA CYS A 16 -2.40 -11.01 24.41
C CYS A 16 -2.75 -10.72 22.93
N ALA A 17 -2.45 -11.65 22.03
CA ALA A 17 -2.83 -11.53 20.61
C ALA A 17 -4.35 -11.57 20.40
N ALA A 18 -5.06 -12.46 21.11
CA ALA A 18 -6.52 -12.54 21.06
C ALA A 18 -7.19 -11.30 21.67
N ALA A 19 -6.63 -10.74 22.75
CA ALA A 19 -7.11 -9.50 23.34
C ALA A 19 -6.98 -8.31 22.39
N LEU A 20 -5.87 -8.21 21.64
CA LEU A 20 -5.69 -7.19 20.59
C LEU A 20 -6.72 -7.33 19.47
N LEU A 21 -6.95 -8.56 18.97
CA LEU A 21 -7.98 -8.80 17.95
C LEU A 21 -9.38 -8.44 18.43
N VAL A 22 -9.73 -8.78 19.68
CA VAL A 22 -11.03 -8.43 20.29
C VAL A 22 -11.17 -6.93 20.51
N CYS A 23 -10.10 -6.22 20.88
CA CYS A 23 -10.09 -4.77 20.99
C CYS A 23 -10.24 -4.09 19.62
N VAL A 24 -9.59 -4.61 18.57
CA VAL A 24 -9.76 -4.14 17.19
C VAL A 24 -11.18 -4.39 16.69
N SER A 25 -11.75 -5.57 16.95
CA SER A 25 -13.14 -5.87 16.61
C SER A 25 -14.14 -4.98 17.37
N ARG A 26 -13.92 -4.73 18.66
CA ARG A 26 -14.77 -3.80 19.45
C ARG A 26 -14.64 -2.35 19.00
N ALA A 27 -13.44 -1.91 18.61
CA ALA A 27 -13.23 -0.58 18.06
C ALA A 27 -13.86 -0.43 16.67
N ALA A 28 -13.80 -1.46 15.82
CA ALA A 28 -14.43 -1.49 14.50
C ALA A 28 -15.96 -1.55 14.57
N LEU A 29 -16.51 -2.19 15.61
CA LEU A 29 -17.95 -2.32 15.83
C LEU A 29 -18.58 -1.12 16.57
N GLY A 30 -17.78 -0.17 17.06
CA GLY A 30 -18.25 1.00 17.76
C GLY A 30 -18.82 0.67 19.14
N SER A 31 -18.19 1.17 20.20
CA SER A 31 -18.81 1.17 21.53
C SER A 31 -19.94 2.21 21.51
N SER A 32 -21.16 1.78 21.18
CA SER A 32 -22.36 2.57 21.45
C SER A 32 -22.59 2.58 22.96
N ARG A 33 -21.94 3.52 23.66
CA ARG A 33 -22.41 3.94 24.98
C ARG A 33 -23.72 4.68 24.74
N GLY A 34 -24.82 3.92 24.80
CA GLY A 34 -26.16 4.41 24.58
C GLY A 34 -26.51 5.54 25.54
N TYR A 35 -26.71 6.72 24.99
CA TYR A 35 -27.64 7.68 25.58
C TYR A 35 -29.03 7.04 25.47
N ARG A 36 -29.55 6.51 26.58
CA ARG A 36 -30.97 6.16 26.68
C ARG A 36 -31.76 7.47 26.69
N SER A 37 -32.20 7.90 25.52
CA SER A 37 -33.39 8.75 25.43
C SER A 37 -34.60 7.82 25.42
N ALA A 38 -35.43 7.94 26.44
CA ALA A 38 -36.70 7.23 26.51
C ALA A 38 -37.71 7.93 25.61
N GLY A 39 -38.40 7.17 24.76
CA GLY A 39 -39.67 7.59 24.17
C GLY A 39 -39.87 7.18 22.72
N GLY A 40 -40.91 6.38 22.48
CA GLY A 40 -41.66 6.38 21.23
C GLY A 40 -41.33 5.24 20.26
N GLY A 41 -42.15 4.19 20.30
CA GLY A 41 -42.08 3.06 19.38
C GLY A 41 -42.50 3.40 17.95
N GLY A 42 -42.14 2.51 17.03
CA GLY A 42 -42.55 2.56 15.64
C GLY A 42 -41.60 1.72 14.79
N GLY A 43 -41.89 0.43 14.68
CA GLY A 43 -41.12 -0.51 13.87
C GLY A 43 -41.12 -0.12 12.40
N GLY A 44 -39.93 -0.04 11.81
CA GLY A 44 -39.71 0.01 10.37
C GLY A 44 -38.39 -0.69 10.09
N GLY A 45 -38.42 -1.74 9.29
CA GLY A 45 -37.23 -2.49 8.87
C GLY A 45 -36.28 -1.59 8.08
N GLY A 46 -35.36 -0.95 8.79
CA GLY A 46 -34.31 -0.12 8.20
C GLY A 46 -33.26 -1.01 7.56
N GLY A 47 -33.26 -1.07 6.22
CA GLY A 47 -32.11 -1.52 5.46
C GLY A 47 -30.86 -0.83 6.01
N ALA A 48 -29.79 -1.60 6.21
CA ALA A 48 -28.54 -1.10 6.76
C ALA A 48 -28.13 0.17 6.02
N THR A 49 -28.41 1.33 6.61
CA THR A 49 -28.01 2.62 6.10
C THR A 49 -26.50 2.57 6.07
N SER A 50 -25.95 2.36 4.87
CA SER A 50 -24.55 2.58 4.60
C SER A 50 -24.25 3.96 5.15
N TYR A 51 -23.51 4.02 6.25
CA TYR A 51 -23.09 5.27 6.89
C TYR A 51 -22.03 5.90 5.99
N THR A 52 -22.41 6.27 4.77
CA THR A 52 -21.63 7.15 3.92
C THR A 52 -21.61 8.48 4.66
N CYS A 53 -20.46 8.80 5.24
CA CYS A 53 -20.29 10.07 5.91
C CYS A 53 -20.21 11.13 4.82
N SER A 54 -21.34 11.79 4.55
CA SER A 54 -21.36 12.88 3.59
C SER A 54 -20.42 13.99 4.06
N LEU A 55 -19.73 14.63 3.13
CA LEU A 55 -18.78 15.70 3.44
C LEU A 55 -19.44 16.88 4.18
N PRO A 56 -20.65 17.34 3.81
CA PRO A 56 -21.38 18.32 4.61
C PRO A 56 -21.64 17.84 6.04
N GLY A 57 -22.04 16.57 6.21
CA GLY A 57 -22.29 16.00 7.53
C GLY A 57 -21.03 15.87 8.41
N LEU A 58 -19.83 15.82 7.82
CA LEU A 58 -18.57 15.92 8.56
C LEU A 58 -18.34 17.34 9.07
N ILE A 59 -18.55 18.35 8.21
CA ILE A 59 -18.39 19.76 8.57
C ILE A 59 -19.40 20.16 9.65
N ASP A 60 -20.67 19.72 9.52
CA ASP A 60 -21.73 19.98 10.51
C ASP A 60 -21.40 19.37 11.89
N ARG A 61 -20.59 18.30 11.93
CA ARG A 61 -20.08 17.69 13.16
C ARG A 61 -18.84 18.39 13.73
N GLY A 62 -18.40 19.49 13.11
CA GLY A 62 -17.22 20.24 13.50
C GLY A 62 -15.90 19.59 13.10
N VAL A 63 -15.90 18.63 12.17
CA VAL A 63 -14.65 18.09 11.62
C VAL A 63 -14.01 19.15 10.74
N ALA A 64 -12.77 19.52 11.05
CA ALA A 64 -12.01 20.45 10.22
C ALA A 64 -11.74 19.81 8.84
N VAL A 65 -12.23 20.47 7.78
CA VAL A 65 -12.00 20.09 6.39
C VAL A 65 -11.18 21.17 5.70
N SER A 66 -10.10 20.77 5.04
CA SER A 66 -9.19 21.67 4.35
C SER A 66 -8.91 21.19 2.93
N VAL A 67 -8.54 22.11 2.05
CA VAL A 67 -8.16 21.84 0.66
C VAL A 67 -6.89 22.59 0.32
N LEU A 68 -6.03 21.97 -0.49
CA LEU A 68 -4.85 22.60 -1.08
C LEU A 68 -5.08 22.76 -2.58
N ASP A 69 -5.01 23.99 -3.09
CA ASP A 69 -5.24 24.26 -4.51
C ASP A 69 -4.08 23.72 -5.39
N PHE A 70 -4.34 23.48 -6.68
CA PHE A 70 -3.31 23.03 -7.63
C PHE A 70 -2.22 24.08 -7.82
N GLU A 71 -0.95 23.66 -7.78
CA GLU A 71 0.21 24.54 -7.98
C GLU A 71 0.89 24.33 -9.33
N ILE A 72 0.74 23.13 -9.90
CA ILE A 72 1.28 22.79 -11.22
C ILE A 72 0.13 22.67 -12.23
N PRO A 73 0.34 23.09 -13.49
CA PRO A 73 -0.64 22.88 -14.54
C PRO A 73 -0.64 21.43 -15.04
N ALA A 74 -1.70 21.03 -15.75
CA ALA A 74 -1.82 19.67 -16.30
C ALA A 74 -0.66 19.28 -17.24
N ALA A 75 -0.15 20.23 -18.03
CA ALA A 75 0.99 19.99 -18.93
C ALA A 75 2.27 19.58 -18.16
N GLU A 76 2.51 20.19 -17.00
CA GLU A 76 3.63 19.83 -16.14
C GLU A 76 3.44 18.43 -15.51
N ALA A 77 2.19 18.09 -15.15
CA ALA A 77 1.87 16.76 -14.64
C ALA A 77 2.10 15.66 -15.69
N VAL A 78 1.73 15.91 -16.96
CA VAL A 78 2.06 15.01 -18.09
C VAL A 78 3.58 14.82 -18.20
N ARG A 79 4.34 15.92 -18.20
CA ARG A 79 5.81 15.86 -18.27
C ARG A 79 6.43 15.02 -17.15
N ARG A 80 5.97 15.23 -15.90
CA ARG A 80 6.42 14.44 -14.74
C ARG A 80 6.08 12.96 -14.88
N PHE A 81 4.89 12.65 -15.40
CA PHE A 81 4.49 11.28 -15.65
C PHE A 81 5.33 10.61 -16.75
N GLU A 82 5.61 11.30 -17.85
CA GLU A 82 6.50 10.81 -18.90
C GLU A 82 7.93 10.60 -18.39
N ASP A 83 8.45 11.51 -17.56
CA ASP A 83 9.75 11.36 -16.92
C ASP A 83 9.81 10.17 -15.97
N TYR A 84 8.74 9.96 -15.20
CA TYR A 84 8.60 8.77 -14.36
C TYR A 84 8.60 7.51 -15.21
N GLN A 85 7.78 7.45 -16.27
CA GLN A 85 7.76 6.32 -17.19
C GLN A 85 9.12 6.07 -17.82
N ARG A 86 9.81 7.11 -18.30
CA ARG A 86 11.18 6.98 -18.84
C ARG A 86 12.10 6.34 -17.81
N LYS A 87 12.13 6.85 -16.58
CA LYS A 87 12.96 6.29 -15.51
C LYS A 87 12.58 4.84 -15.19
N SER A 88 11.31 4.56 -14.93
CA SER A 88 10.84 3.21 -14.57
C SER A 88 11.01 2.19 -15.70
N CYS A 89 10.77 2.57 -16.96
CA CYS A 89 10.97 1.70 -18.12
C CYS A 89 12.46 1.43 -18.40
N ILE A 90 13.35 2.42 -18.18
CA ILE A 90 14.80 2.18 -18.24
C ILE A 90 15.20 1.07 -17.26
N TYR A 91 14.60 1.04 -16.07
CA TYR A 91 14.89 0.00 -15.07
C TYR A 91 14.21 -1.36 -15.33
N MET A 92 13.13 -1.42 -16.11
CA MET A 92 12.31 -2.64 -16.34
C MET A 92 12.52 -3.33 -17.71
N HIS A 93 13.48 -2.82 -18.50
CA HIS A 93 13.99 -3.26 -19.83
C HIS A 93 13.20 -2.86 -21.09
N ALA A 94 13.98 -2.56 -22.15
CA ALA A 94 13.75 -2.81 -23.58
C ALA A 94 12.73 -1.94 -24.35
N HIS A 95 13.29 -1.21 -25.33
CA HIS A 95 12.70 -0.51 -26.48
C HIS A 95 11.62 0.57 -26.25
N ASN A 96 12.03 1.80 -26.56
CA ASN A 96 11.25 2.99 -26.94
C ASN A 96 9.72 2.79 -27.07
N LEU A 97 8.99 3.06 -25.99
CA LEU A 97 7.53 3.23 -26.04
C LEU A 97 7.09 4.66 -26.38
N LEU A 98 8.03 5.57 -26.67
CA LEU A 98 7.73 6.97 -27.00
C LEU A 98 8.41 7.46 -28.29
N GLY A 99 8.82 6.56 -29.19
CA GLY A 99 9.45 6.99 -30.44
C GLY A 99 9.77 5.89 -31.42
N SER A 100 8.75 5.38 -32.10
CA SER A 100 8.79 5.41 -33.56
C SER A 100 7.63 6.31 -33.98
N GLN A 101 7.94 7.50 -34.51
CA GLN A 101 7.00 8.17 -35.39
C GLN A 101 6.50 7.14 -36.41
N PRO A 102 5.23 7.19 -36.85
CA PRO A 102 4.90 6.53 -38.09
C PRO A 102 5.87 7.10 -39.13
N GLU A 103 6.77 6.27 -39.66
CA GLU A 103 7.42 6.59 -40.92
C GLU A 103 6.31 7.07 -41.85
N ARG A 104 6.45 8.30 -42.35
CA ARG A 104 5.69 8.73 -43.51
C ARG A 104 5.95 7.69 -44.59
N GLN A 105 5.01 6.76 -44.75
CA GLN A 105 4.87 6.05 -46.00
C GLN A 105 4.37 7.08 -47.01
N ASP A 106 5.30 7.68 -47.74
CA ASP A 106 4.98 8.38 -48.96
C ASP A 106 4.30 7.36 -49.90
N PRO A 107 3.08 7.65 -50.40
CA PRO A 107 2.39 6.75 -51.29
C PRO A 107 3.09 6.75 -52.65
N VAL A 108 3.74 5.64 -53.00
CA VAL A 108 4.12 5.34 -54.38
C VAL A 108 2.85 5.03 -55.17
N PRO A 109 2.48 5.80 -56.21
CA PRO A 109 1.34 5.46 -57.04
C PRO A 109 1.71 4.31 -57.97
N ARG A 110 1.02 3.17 -57.83
CA ARG A 110 0.97 2.14 -58.88
C ARG A 110 -0.34 2.25 -59.64
N PRO A 111 -0.32 2.33 -60.98
CA PRO A 111 -1.53 2.31 -61.78
C PRO A 111 -1.97 0.87 -62.06
N GLY A 112 -3.28 0.65 -62.00
CA GLY A 112 -3.97 -0.37 -62.77
C GLY A 112 -4.21 -1.72 -62.08
N SER A 113 -5.44 -1.94 -61.64
CA SER A 113 -6.15 -3.21 -61.88
C SER A 113 -7.61 -3.07 -61.46
N SER A 114 -8.50 -3.17 -62.44
CA SER A 114 -9.95 -3.19 -62.34
C SER A 114 -10.48 -4.57 -61.95
N GLY A 115 -11.47 -4.62 -61.04
CA GLY A 115 -12.52 -5.65 -61.07
C GLY A 115 -12.77 -6.41 -59.76
N GLY A 116 -13.99 -6.28 -59.23
CA GLY A 116 -14.58 -7.22 -58.28
C GLY A 116 -15.47 -6.58 -57.20
N PRO A 117 -16.80 -6.78 -57.22
CA PRO A 117 -17.71 -6.29 -56.19
C PRO A 117 -17.94 -7.34 -55.09
N GLY A 118 -18.05 -6.89 -53.84
CA GLY A 118 -18.70 -7.66 -52.77
C GLY A 118 -17.77 -8.26 -51.71
N ALA A 119 -17.32 -7.42 -50.79
CA ALA A 119 -17.01 -7.86 -49.43
C ALA A 119 -17.23 -6.67 -48.48
N GLU A 120 -18.10 -6.89 -47.49
CA GLU A 120 -18.53 -5.92 -46.49
C GLU A 120 -17.33 -5.34 -45.71
N PRO A 121 -17.32 -4.04 -45.41
CA PRO A 121 -16.29 -3.47 -44.57
C PRO A 121 -16.51 -3.94 -43.13
N SER A 122 -15.75 -4.95 -42.72
CA SER A 122 -15.50 -5.23 -41.31
C SER A 122 -14.92 -3.96 -40.68
N GLY A 123 -15.77 -3.23 -39.97
CA GLY A 123 -15.41 -2.02 -39.25
C GLY A 123 -14.34 -2.35 -38.22
N ALA A 124 -13.08 -2.10 -38.57
CA ALA A 124 -12.01 -1.94 -37.60
C ALA A 124 -12.35 -0.70 -36.76
N THR A 125 -13.01 -0.92 -35.63
CA THR A 125 -13.12 0.10 -34.57
C THR A 125 -11.71 0.60 -34.28
N PRO A 126 -11.42 1.90 -34.40
CA PRO A 126 -10.13 2.43 -34.01
C PRO A 126 -9.93 2.10 -32.54
N SER A 127 -8.91 1.29 -32.25
CA SER A 127 -8.47 1.01 -30.88
C SER A 127 -8.02 2.33 -30.25
N SER A 128 -8.97 3.02 -29.64
CA SER A 128 -8.73 4.22 -28.86
C SER A 128 -7.75 3.86 -27.75
N ASN A 129 -6.49 4.26 -27.92
CA ASN A 129 -5.50 4.24 -26.87
C ASN A 129 -5.98 5.24 -25.81
N THR A 130 -6.77 4.76 -24.85
CA THR A 130 -7.42 5.56 -23.81
C THR A 130 -6.43 5.94 -22.70
N ASN A 131 -5.40 6.67 -23.07
CA ASN A 131 -4.56 7.38 -22.11
C ASN A 131 -5.33 8.65 -21.71
N THR A 132 -5.79 8.71 -20.47
CA THR A 132 -6.55 9.86 -19.95
C THR A 132 -5.88 10.42 -18.72
N LEU A 133 -5.87 11.76 -18.61
CA LEU A 133 -5.38 12.47 -17.44
C LEU A 133 -6.54 13.28 -16.86
N THR A 134 -6.90 13.02 -15.61
CA THR A 134 -8.04 13.69 -14.96
C THR A 134 -7.56 14.38 -13.68
N ALA A 135 -7.88 15.67 -13.51
CA ALA A 135 -7.64 16.37 -12.27
C ALA A 135 -8.65 15.93 -11.20
N ALA A 136 -8.19 15.74 -9.97
CA ALA A 136 -9.02 15.34 -8.85
C ALA A 136 -8.40 15.81 -7.52
N TYR A 137 -9.25 15.95 -6.50
CA TYR A 137 -8.79 16.11 -5.13
C TYR A 137 -8.92 14.79 -4.37
N LEU A 138 -7.80 14.30 -3.84
CA LEU A 138 -7.72 13.06 -3.10
C LEU A 138 -7.86 13.33 -1.59
N PRO A 139 -8.75 12.63 -0.86
CA PRO A 139 -8.97 12.88 0.56
C PRO A 139 -7.92 12.15 1.42
N TYR A 140 -7.43 12.81 2.46
CA TYR A 140 -6.51 12.27 3.46
C TYR A 140 -6.98 12.62 4.86
N TRP A 141 -6.99 11.64 5.75
CA TRP A 141 -7.03 11.89 7.18
C TRP A 141 -5.62 12.28 7.63
N CYS A 142 -5.46 13.52 8.06
CA CYS A 142 -4.23 14.01 8.67
C CYS A 142 -4.42 14.07 10.17
N PHE A 143 -3.48 13.47 10.91
CA PHE A 143 -3.49 13.43 12.37
C PHE A 143 -2.33 14.23 12.96
N GLU A 144 -2.54 14.77 14.14
CA GLU A 144 -1.48 15.28 15.00
C GLU A 144 -1.66 14.63 16.37
N ALA A 145 -0.58 14.14 16.97
CA ALA A 145 -0.66 13.46 18.25
C ALA A 145 0.58 13.69 19.10
N THR A 146 0.37 13.99 20.37
CA THR A 146 1.45 13.93 21.36
C THR A 146 1.48 12.54 22.00
N PHE A 147 2.64 11.92 22.07
CA PHE A 147 2.80 10.55 22.59
C PHE A 147 4.09 10.37 23.39
N ASN A 148 4.10 9.32 24.21
CA ASN A 148 5.31 8.77 24.82
C ASN A 148 5.58 7.41 24.19
N SER A 149 6.86 7.07 24.00
CA SER A 149 7.28 5.77 23.48
C SER A 149 8.32 5.10 24.38
N GLU A 150 8.10 3.81 24.61
CA GLU A 150 8.96 2.94 25.41
C GLU A 150 9.36 1.72 24.56
N ALA A 151 10.63 1.33 24.60
CA ALA A 151 11.14 0.15 23.93
C ALA A 151 11.44 -0.99 24.90
N TYR A 152 11.07 -2.20 24.48
CA TYR A 152 11.32 -3.46 25.16
C TYR A 152 12.11 -4.35 24.19
N ALA A 153 13.16 -5.02 24.67
CA ALA A 153 13.96 -5.90 23.84
C ALA A 153 14.70 -6.96 24.68
N LYS A 154 15.10 -8.05 24.00
CA LYS A 154 16.09 -9.01 24.47
C LYS A 154 17.46 -8.62 23.93
N LEU A 155 18.40 -8.47 24.84
CA LEU A 155 19.77 -8.06 24.56
C LEU A 155 20.63 -9.31 24.44
N GLY A 156 21.32 -9.45 23.31
CA GLY A 156 22.30 -10.51 23.09
C GLY A 156 23.71 -9.99 23.36
N PHE A 157 24.42 -10.63 24.28
CA PHE A 157 25.83 -10.37 24.56
C PHE A 157 26.67 -11.57 24.15
N LYS A 158 27.70 -11.35 23.33
CA LYS A 158 28.64 -12.40 22.99
C LYS A 158 29.61 -12.60 24.16
N ASP A 159 29.63 -13.79 24.74
CA ASP A 159 30.62 -14.14 25.75
C ASP A 159 32.01 -14.25 25.10
N SER A 160 33.00 -13.56 25.66
CA SER A 160 34.37 -13.55 25.13
C SER A 160 35.09 -14.88 25.29
N ARG A 161 34.65 -15.74 26.23
CA ARG A 161 35.28 -17.03 26.52
C ARG A 161 34.71 -18.15 25.66
N THR A 162 33.39 -18.25 25.56
CA THR A 162 32.71 -19.34 24.83
C THR A 162 32.35 -18.96 23.41
N GLY A 163 32.28 -17.66 23.10
CA GLY A 163 31.77 -17.16 21.82
C GLY A 163 30.25 -17.30 21.67
N GLU A 164 29.55 -17.85 22.66
CA GLU A 164 28.10 -18.04 22.64
C GLU A 164 27.36 -16.74 22.94
N MET A 165 26.13 -16.64 22.41
CA MET A 165 25.26 -15.50 22.63
C MET A 165 24.39 -15.72 23.88
N VAL A 166 24.63 -14.91 24.91
CA VAL A 166 23.80 -14.90 26.11
C VAL A 166 22.70 -13.86 25.95
N TRP A 167 21.45 -14.31 25.96
CA TRP A 167 20.26 -13.46 25.84
C TRP A 167 19.75 -13.06 27.23
N LYS A 168 19.56 -11.76 27.44
CA LYS A 168 18.97 -11.21 28.66
C LYS A 168 17.80 -10.30 28.32
N ASP A 169 16.67 -10.47 29.00
CA ASP A 169 15.59 -9.51 28.94
C ASP A 169 16.04 -8.19 29.57
N LYS A 170 15.75 -7.06 28.91
CA LYS A 170 15.99 -5.75 29.53
C LYS A 170 14.96 -5.54 30.64
N ALA A 171 15.43 -5.40 31.88
CA ALA A 171 14.56 -5.27 33.06
C ALA A 171 13.66 -4.02 32.97
N ASP A 172 14.25 -2.86 32.66
CA ASP A 172 13.51 -1.61 32.50
C ASP A 172 13.28 -1.29 31.02
N PRO A 173 12.11 -0.78 30.61
CA PRO A 173 11.95 -0.26 29.26
C PRO A 173 12.93 0.89 29.00
N LEU A 174 13.41 1.00 27.77
CA LEU A 174 14.14 2.19 27.34
C LEU A 174 13.12 3.27 26.95
N GLN A 175 13.11 4.39 27.65
CA GLN A 175 12.32 5.54 27.23
C GLN A 175 12.92 6.09 25.93
N LEU A 176 12.17 5.99 24.83
CA LEU A 176 12.61 6.53 23.54
C LEU A 176 12.22 8.00 23.41
N SER A 177 11.00 8.33 23.82
CA SER A 177 10.49 9.70 23.73
C SER A 177 9.47 10.01 24.81
N THR A 178 9.47 11.26 25.27
CA THR A 178 8.53 11.77 26.27
C THR A 178 7.92 13.06 25.73
N GLY A 179 6.62 13.06 25.50
CA GLY A 179 5.90 14.21 24.93
C GLY A 179 6.26 14.51 23.48
N ALA A 180 6.71 13.50 22.71
CA ALA A 180 7.00 13.68 21.30
C ALA A 180 5.71 14.01 20.54
N VAL A 181 5.84 14.86 19.52
CA VAL A 181 4.72 15.27 18.67
C VAL A 181 4.90 14.64 17.30
N ALA A 182 3.94 13.82 16.89
CA ALA A 182 3.76 13.42 15.50
C ALA A 182 2.81 14.43 14.85
N SER A 183 3.32 15.20 13.89
CA SER A 183 2.60 16.30 13.24
C SER A 183 1.81 15.82 12.03
N PHE A 184 0.86 16.65 11.55
CA PHE A 184 0.21 16.45 10.25
C PHE A 184 1.22 16.37 9.09
N ASP A 185 2.40 16.95 9.29
CA ASP A 185 3.52 16.95 8.36
C ASP A 185 4.12 15.54 8.15
N ASP A 186 4.07 14.70 9.18
CA ASP A 186 4.66 13.37 9.12
C ASP A 186 3.89 12.47 8.13
N PRO A 187 4.56 11.84 7.15
CA PRO A 187 3.90 10.94 6.20
C PRO A 187 3.17 9.77 6.88
N ALA A 188 3.66 9.33 8.05
CA ALA A 188 2.99 8.30 8.86
C ALA A 188 1.62 8.74 9.39
N MET A 189 1.40 10.05 9.53
CA MET A 189 0.18 10.66 10.04
C MET A 189 -0.77 11.12 8.93
N GLN A 190 -0.40 10.91 7.66
CA GLN A 190 -1.22 11.19 6.49
C GLN A 190 -1.77 9.89 5.90
N VAL A 191 -3.06 9.63 6.10
CA VAL A 191 -3.70 8.39 5.66
C VAL A 191 -4.71 8.67 4.57
N TYR A 192 -4.47 8.13 3.37
CA TYR A 192 -5.40 8.23 2.25
C TYR A 192 -6.77 7.67 2.65
N ALA A 193 -7.82 8.49 2.47
CA ALA A 193 -9.13 8.29 3.07
C ALA A 193 -10.16 7.69 2.09
N SER A 194 -9.73 7.05 1.01
CA SER A 194 -10.62 6.35 0.07
C SER A 194 -10.08 4.96 -0.27
N TYR A 195 -10.97 4.07 -0.71
CA TYR A 195 -10.62 2.72 -1.18
C TYR A 195 -10.55 2.64 -2.71
N LYS A 196 -10.81 3.74 -3.42
CA LYS A 196 -10.87 3.75 -4.89
C LYS A 196 -9.54 3.41 -5.55
N TYR A 197 -8.43 3.79 -4.93
CA TYR A 197 -7.07 3.53 -5.42
C TYR A 197 -6.30 2.68 -4.42
N VAL A 198 -5.41 1.83 -4.94
CA VAL A 198 -4.47 1.08 -4.11
C VAL A 198 -3.67 2.06 -3.26
N ARG A 199 -3.48 1.72 -1.99
CA ARG A 199 -2.85 2.61 -1.00
C ARG A 199 -1.51 3.17 -1.47
N ASP A 200 -0.70 2.37 -2.17
CA ASP A 200 0.58 2.82 -2.73
C ASP A 200 0.38 3.97 -3.72
N VAL A 201 -0.57 3.84 -4.65
CA VAL A 201 -0.90 4.87 -5.65
C VAL A 201 -1.49 6.11 -4.98
N GLY A 202 -2.36 5.90 -3.99
CA GLY A 202 -2.89 6.97 -3.14
C GLY A 202 -1.82 7.68 -2.31
N GLY A 203 -0.56 7.24 -2.27
CA GLY A 203 0.52 7.97 -1.60
C GLY A 203 1.05 9.18 -2.39
N GLY A 204 0.80 9.25 -3.71
CA GLY A 204 1.48 10.22 -4.59
C GLY A 204 1.10 11.69 -4.38
N ALA A 205 -0.10 11.97 -3.87
CA ALA A 205 -0.53 13.34 -3.57
C ALA A 205 -0.22 13.78 -2.13
N GLY A 206 0.16 12.86 -1.24
CA GLY A 206 0.62 13.14 0.12
C GLY A 206 2.07 13.60 0.15
N GLY A 207 2.49 14.18 1.27
CA GLY A 207 3.86 14.63 1.44
C GLY A 207 4.04 15.61 2.59
N PRO A 208 5.29 15.82 3.01
CA PRO A 208 5.58 16.79 4.05
C PRO A 208 5.24 18.22 3.60
N GLY A 209 4.77 19.05 4.52
CA GLY A 209 4.43 20.46 4.39
C GLY A 209 3.04 20.71 3.79
N LEU A 210 2.50 19.76 3.03
CA LEU A 210 1.26 19.97 2.26
C LEU A 210 0.04 20.28 3.14
N PRO A 211 -0.21 19.55 4.25
CA PRO A 211 -1.36 19.85 5.10
C PRO A 211 -1.32 21.24 5.75
N LEU A 212 -0.14 21.80 5.99
CA LEU A 212 0.03 23.12 6.62
C LEU A 212 -0.31 24.28 5.66
N ARG A 213 -0.23 24.03 4.35
CA ARG A 213 -0.52 25.01 3.28
C ARG A 213 -2.00 25.04 2.88
N CYS A 214 -2.80 24.12 3.42
CA CYS A 214 -4.21 23.99 3.06
C CYS A 214 -5.04 25.13 3.65
N ARG A 215 -5.98 25.65 2.87
CA ARG A 215 -7.03 26.56 3.35
C ARG A 215 -8.24 25.78 3.86
N ALA A 216 -9.05 26.40 4.71
CA ALA A 216 -10.33 25.82 5.10
C ALA A 216 -11.26 25.69 3.88
N MET A 217 -11.96 24.55 3.79
CA MET A 217 -12.96 24.31 2.75
C MET A 217 -14.27 24.98 3.12
N THR A 218 -14.93 25.62 2.15
CA THR A 218 -16.23 26.26 2.37
C THR A 218 -17.38 25.25 2.32
N HIS A 219 -18.50 25.54 3.01
CA HIS A 219 -19.71 24.72 2.93
C HIS A 219 -20.31 24.62 1.51
N ALA A 220 -20.06 25.62 0.65
CA ALA A 220 -20.53 25.61 -0.73
C ALA A 220 -19.75 24.58 -1.56
N GLU A 221 -18.42 24.60 -1.49
CA GLU A 221 -17.54 23.61 -2.14
C GLU A 221 -17.87 22.18 -1.67
N ALA A 222 -18.03 21.99 -0.36
CA ALA A 222 -18.36 20.69 0.22
C ALA A 222 -19.71 20.13 -0.25
N ARG A 223 -20.71 20.99 -0.45
CA ARG A 223 -22.03 20.60 -1.00
C ARG A 223 -21.97 20.35 -2.50
N ALA A 224 -21.18 21.14 -3.23
CA ALA A 224 -20.99 20.97 -4.67
C ALA A 224 -20.19 19.70 -5.03
N GLY A 225 -19.39 19.20 -4.09
CA GLY A 225 -18.51 18.04 -4.33
C GLY A 225 -17.38 18.34 -5.30
N ASN A 226 -17.05 19.62 -5.50
CA ASN A 226 -15.97 20.09 -6.35
C ASN A 226 -15.40 21.40 -5.82
N VAL A 227 -14.15 21.68 -6.19
CA VAL A 227 -13.44 22.93 -5.89
C VAL A 227 -12.87 23.45 -7.20
N GLY A 228 -13.29 24.64 -7.63
CA GLY A 228 -12.86 25.21 -8.92
C GLY A 228 -13.23 24.35 -10.13
N GLY A 229 -14.35 23.61 -10.07
CA GLY A 229 -14.76 22.67 -11.13
C GLY A 229 -14.03 21.33 -11.12
N VAL A 230 -13.06 21.11 -10.24
CA VAL A 230 -12.35 19.83 -10.08
C VAL A 230 -13.04 18.99 -9.00
N ALA A 231 -13.35 17.74 -9.33
CA ALA A 231 -14.11 16.84 -8.46
C ALA A 231 -13.36 16.45 -7.18
N LEU A 232 -14.10 16.41 -6.06
CA LEU A 232 -13.63 15.85 -4.79
C LEU A 232 -13.86 14.34 -4.78
N HIS A 233 -12.83 13.56 -4.50
CA HIS A 233 -13.01 12.13 -4.28
C HIS A 233 -13.70 11.84 -2.94
N PRO A 234 -14.54 10.80 -2.85
CA PRO A 234 -15.24 10.49 -1.62
C PRO A 234 -14.29 9.98 -0.53
N ALA A 235 -14.46 10.47 0.70
CA ALA A 235 -13.72 10.04 1.88
C ALA A 235 -14.39 8.82 2.54
N ASP A 236 -14.31 7.67 1.86
CA ASP A 236 -14.98 6.42 2.27
C ASP A 236 -14.39 5.80 3.55
N MET A 237 -13.13 6.09 3.88
CA MET A 237 -12.46 5.54 5.03
C MET A 237 -12.91 6.20 6.32
N ARG A 238 -13.34 5.39 7.29
CA ARG A 238 -13.67 5.88 8.63
C ARG A 238 -12.43 6.41 9.34
N GLN A 239 -12.57 7.57 9.98
CA GLN A 239 -11.53 8.22 10.78
C GLN A 239 -10.88 7.27 11.82
N GLY A 240 -11.68 6.44 12.50
CA GLY A 240 -11.16 5.48 13.49
C GLY A 240 -10.24 4.42 12.89
N LEU A 241 -10.51 3.95 11.68
CA LEU A 241 -9.64 3.03 10.95
C LEU A 241 -8.38 3.73 10.46
N ALA A 242 -8.53 4.94 9.92
CA ALA A 242 -7.40 5.76 9.49
C ALA A 242 -6.43 6.02 10.65
N TRP A 243 -6.94 6.31 11.84
CA TRP A 243 -6.14 6.46 13.05
C TRP A 243 -5.33 5.20 13.40
N GLN A 244 -5.93 4.01 13.29
CA GLN A 244 -5.20 2.76 13.54
C GLN A 244 -4.07 2.54 12.52
N LEU A 245 -4.28 2.92 11.26
CA LEU A 245 -3.24 2.87 10.23
C LEU A 245 -2.11 3.85 10.52
N ALA A 246 -2.44 5.07 10.99
CA ALA A 246 -1.46 6.07 11.37
C ALA A 246 -0.62 5.61 12.58
N VAL A 247 -1.25 5.11 13.65
CA VAL A 247 -0.55 4.58 14.83
C VAL A 247 0.37 3.40 14.45
N ARG A 248 -0.07 2.52 13.55
CA ARG A 248 0.77 1.43 13.06
C ARG A 248 2.01 1.94 12.31
N ALA A 249 1.84 2.93 11.44
CA ALA A 249 2.97 3.55 10.74
C ALA A 249 3.92 4.25 11.72
N LEU A 250 3.38 5.00 12.68
CA LEU A 250 4.16 5.65 13.73
C LEU A 250 4.93 4.64 14.60
N THR A 251 4.30 3.52 14.98
CA THR A 251 4.96 2.45 15.73
C THR A 251 6.10 1.83 14.94
N HIS A 252 5.93 1.66 13.62
CA HIS A 252 6.99 1.14 12.77
C HIS A 252 8.20 2.07 12.73
N ASN A 253 7.98 3.39 12.58
CA ASN A 253 9.05 4.38 12.62
C ASN A 253 9.76 4.39 13.98
N GLN A 254 9.00 4.29 15.07
CA GLN A 254 9.55 4.23 16.43
C GLN A 254 10.32 2.93 16.68
N LEU A 255 9.92 1.82 16.06
CA LEU A 255 10.65 0.55 16.16
C LEU A 255 12.02 0.64 15.48
N GLN A 256 12.09 1.26 14.29
CA GLN A 256 13.38 1.49 13.62
C GLN A 256 14.30 2.38 14.46
N ALA A 257 13.77 3.46 15.04
CA ALA A 257 14.52 4.32 15.94
C ALA A 257 14.96 3.59 17.22
N ALA A 258 14.12 2.69 17.75
CA ALA A 258 14.40 1.92 18.95
C ALA A 258 15.60 0.98 18.77
N GLU A 259 15.73 0.33 17.62
CA GLU A 259 16.84 -0.58 17.35
C GLU A 259 18.20 0.14 17.44
N GLY A 260 18.30 1.35 16.86
CA GLY A 260 19.49 2.19 16.96
C GLY A 260 19.77 2.61 18.41
N ALA A 261 18.76 3.18 19.08
CA ALA A 261 18.89 3.68 20.44
C ALA A 261 19.24 2.58 21.46
N LEU A 262 18.68 1.38 21.30
CA LEU A 262 18.96 0.23 22.17
C LEU A 262 20.42 -0.23 22.01
N ARG A 263 20.91 -0.39 20.77
CA ARG A 263 22.30 -0.80 20.52
C ARG A 263 23.29 0.19 21.13
N GLU A 264 23.03 1.48 20.99
CA GLU A 264 23.88 2.54 21.54
C GLU A 264 23.87 2.54 23.08
N ALA A 265 22.68 2.45 23.70
CA ALA A 265 22.54 2.51 25.14
C ALA A 265 23.09 1.27 25.88
N THR A 266 22.90 0.07 25.33
CA THR A 266 23.23 -1.19 26.04
C THR A 266 24.52 -1.85 25.56
N ARG A 267 25.12 -1.37 24.45
CA ARG A 267 26.30 -1.98 23.80
C ARG A 267 26.12 -3.49 23.54
N SER A 268 24.89 -3.92 23.29
CA SER A 268 24.59 -5.32 22.99
C SER A 268 25.09 -5.67 21.60
N THR A 269 25.59 -6.89 21.43
CA THR A 269 26.06 -7.40 20.14
C THR A 269 24.88 -7.64 19.20
N ASP A 270 23.75 -8.11 19.74
CA ASP A 270 22.55 -8.39 18.96
C ASP A 270 21.27 -8.03 19.72
N LEU A 271 20.16 -7.88 19.01
CA LEU A 271 18.84 -7.55 19.55
C LEU A 271 17.79 -8.54 19.05
N ARG A 272 16.89 -8.97 19.95
CA ARG A 272 15.77 -9.86 19.61
C ARG A 272 14.46 -9.35 20.24
N ASP A 273 13.35 -9.69 19.61
CA ASP A 273 11.99 -9.40 20.10
C ASP A 273 11.76 -7.92 20.43
N VAL A 274 12.31 -7.01 19.62
CA VAL A 274 12.15 -5.55 19.83
C VAL A 274 10.67 -5.17 19.69
N ARG A 275 10.14 -4.51 20.72
CA ARG A 275 8.76 -4.04 20.78
C ARG A 275 8.73 -2.61 21.25
N VAL A 276 7.82 -1.82 20.70
CA VAL A 276 7.58 -0.45 21.12
C VAL A 276 6.17 -0.33 21.66
N ALA A 277 6.03 0.20 22.87
CA ALA A 277 4.76 0.62 23.45
C ALA A 277 4.58 2.12 23.20
N LEU A 278 3.46 2.49 22.58
CA LEU A 278 3.07 3.89 22.39
C LEU A 278 1.93 4.26 23.32
N LYS A 279 2.13 5.32 24.11
CA LYS A 279 1.08 5.94 24.92
C LYS A 279 0.72 7.29 24.32
N VAL A 280 -0.42 7.36 23.63
CA VAL A 280 -0.93 8.60 23.04
C VAL A 280 -1.61 9.43 24.11
N LEU A 281 -1.19 10.69 24.26
CA LEU A 281 -1.69 11.63 25.26
C LEU A 281 -2.82 12.48 24.68
N THR A 282 -2.57 13.09 23.52
CA THR A 282 -3.52 13.95 22.80
C THR A 282 -3.59 13.51 21.36
N ARG A 283 -4.72 13.80 20.70
CA ARG A 283 -4.88 13.58 19.26
C ARG A 283 -5.81 14.63 18.66
N HIS A 284 -5.41 15.13 17.51
CA HIS A 284 -6.18 16.02 16.66
C HIS A 284 -6.25 15.41 15.26
N CYS A 285 -7.32 15.70 14.54
CA CYS A 285 -7.51 15.20 13.19
C CYS A 285 -8.18 16.24 12.32
N ARG A 286 -7.89 16.18 11.03
CA ARG A 286 -8.59 16.94 10.00
C ARG A 286 -8.64 16.14 8.72
N LEU A 287 -9.67 16.38 7.91
CA LEU A 287 -9.77 15.83 6.57
C LEU A 287 -9.18 16.83 5.59
N VAL A 288 -8.18 16.41 4.82
CA VAL A 288 -7.47 17.27 3.87
C VAL A 288 -7.64 16.73 2.46
N PHE A 289 -8.02 17.60 1.54
CA PHE A 289 -8.11 17.30 0.12
C PHE A 289 -6.87 17.81 -0.59
N LEU A 290 -6.04 16.88 -1.08
CA LEU A 290 -4.78 17.19 -1.77
C LEU A 290 -4.97 17.07 -3.29
N PRO A 291 -4.40 18.01 -4.08
CA PRO A 291 -4.59 18.05 -5.51
C PRO A 291 -3.76 16.94 -6.17
N ALA A 292 -4.36 16.27 -7.16
CA ALA A 292 -3.71 15.20 -7.90
C ALA A 292 -4.19 15.14 -9.35
N TYR A 293 -3.33 14.67 -10.24
CA TYR A 293 -3.70 14.23 -11.57
C TYR A 293 -3.66 12.71 -11.64
N ILE A 294 -4.76 12.13 -12.11
CA ILE A 294 -4.96 10.69 -12.21
C ILE A 294 -4.75 10.32 -13.67
N ALA A 295 -3.64 9.64 -13.95
CA ALA A 295 -3.31 9.14 -15.26
C ALA A 295 -3.78 7.68 -15.38
N VAL A 296 -4.75 7.42 -16.24
CA VAL A 296 -5.14 6.06 -16.61
C VAL A 296 -4.49 5.77 -17.96
N TYR A 297 -3.69 4.71 -18.02
CA TYR A 297 -2.91 4.37 -19.21
C TYR A 297 -2.87 2.86 -19.42
N GLN A 298 -2.64 2.47 -20.67
CA GLN A 298 -2.51 1.06 -21.03
C GLN A 298 -1.02 0.69 -21.12
N TYR A 299 -0.64 -0.46 -20.56
CA TYR A 299 0.72 -0.97 -20.68
C TYR A 299 0.72 -2.49 -20.80
N GLY A 300 1.33 -3.00 -21.87
CA GLY A 300 1.38 -4.43 -22.15
C GLY A 300 0.00 -5.05 -22.40
N SER A 301 -0.04 -6.37 -22.43
CA SER A 301 -1.25 -7.13 -22.68
C SER A 301 -1.36 -8.34 -21.77
N ARG A 302 -2.60 -8.72 -21.45
CA ARG A 302 -2.92 -9.89 -20.65
C ARG A 302 -3.85 -10.81 -21.44
N TYR A 303 -3.57 -12.11 -21.39
CA TYR A 303 -4.49 -13.13 -21.86
C TYR A 303 -5.68 -13.24 -20.90
N LYS A 304 -6.90 -13.08 -21.41
CA LYS A 304 -8.11 -13.30 -20.62
C LYS A 304 -8.24 -14.80 -20.33
N GLN A 305 -8.05 -15.20 -19.08
CA GLN A 305 -8.26 -16.59 -18.67
C GLN A 305 -9.69 -17.01 -19.01
N GLY A 306 -9.85 -18.16 -19.68
CA GLY A 306 -11.15 -18.70 -20.07
C GLY A 306 -11.68 -18.25 -21.44
N THR A 307 -10.93 -17.46 -22.21
CA THR A 307 -11.28 -17.18 -23.62
C THR A 307 -10.04 -17.39 -24.48
N SER A 308 -10.02 -18.48 -25.25
CA SER A 308 -8.87 -18.85 -26.08
C SER A 308 -8.50 -17.69 -27.01
N GLY A 309 -7.29 -17.17 -26.87
CA GLY A 309 -6.71 -16.18 -27.78
C GLY A 309 -7.07 -14.71 -27.56
N VAL A 310 -7.91 -14.34 -26.58
CA VAL A 310 -8.28 -12.92 -26.38
C VAL A 310 -7.21 -12.19 -25.56
N ILE A 311 -6.46 -11.36 -26.26
CA ILE A 311 -5.44 -10.44 -25.72
C ILE A 311 -6.13 -9.13 -25.35
N VAL A 312 -6.16 -8.79 -24.07
CA VAL A 312 -6.74 -7.54 -23.56
C VAL A 312 -5.62 -6.62 -23.07
N PRO A 313 -5.60 -5.33 -23.44
CA PRO A 313 -4.62 -4.39 -22.91
C PRO A 313 -4.81 -4.25 -21.39
N GLN A 314 -3.69 -4.24 -20.65
CA GLN A 314 -3.75 -4.06 -19.21
C GLN A 314 -3.78 -2.56 -18.88
N VAL A 315 -4.80 -2.14 -18.13
CA VAL A 315 -4.98 -0.75 -17.71
C VAL A 315 -4.35 -0.54 -16.34
N PHE A 316 -3.58 0.53 -16.23
CA PHE A 316 -2.93 0.97 -15.00
C PHE A 316 -3.39 2.37 -14.64
N THR A 317 -3.24 2.71 -13.36
CA THR A 317 -3.53 4.04 -12.83
C THR A 317 -2.32 4.56 -12.10
N ALA A 318 -1.81 5.70 -12.53
CA ALA A 318 -0.80 6.47 -11.83
C ALA A 318 -1.43 7.73 -11.23
N VAL A 319 -0.85 8.19 -10.13
CA VAL A 319 -1.20 9.44 -9.47
C VAL A 319 0.02 10.35 -9.52
N VAL A 320 -0.18 11.56 -10.02
CA VAL A 320 0.81 12.64 -10.04
C VAL A 320 0.32 13.69 -9.06
N GLY A 321 1.10 14.00 -8.02
CA GLY A 321 0.76 15.07 -7.10
C GLY A 321 0.64 16.42 -7.81
N GLY A 322 -0.42 17.17 -7.51
CA GLY A 322 -0.73 18.48 -8.11
C GLY A 322 0.05 19.66 -7.52
N THR A 323 1.03 19.38 -6.67
CA THR A 323 1.90 20.36 -6.01
C THR A 323 3.32 20.29 -6.57
N LYS A 324 4.14 21.32 -6.31
CA LYS A 324 5.55 21.30 -6.75
C LYS A 324 6.31 20.14 -6.12
N GLU A 325 6.02 19.83 -4.85
CA GLU A 325 6.61 18.74 -4.06
C GLU A 325 5.94 17.38 -4.30
N GLY A 326 4.86 17.35 -5.08
CA GLY A 326 4.08 16.16 -5.38
C GLY A 326 4.90 15.10 -6.13
N ARG A 327 4.70 13.83 -5.76
CA ARG A 327 5.41 12.70 -6.35
C ARG A 327 4.56 12.05 -7.44
N VAL A 328 5.21 11.34 -8.35
CA VAL A 328 4.53 10.42 -9.27
C VAL A 328 4.60 9.03 -8.67
N VAL A 329 3.44 8.40 -8.47
CA VAL A 329 3.37 7.03 -7.99
C VAL A 329 2.50 6.22 -8.93
N ALA A 330 3.03 5.10 -9.40
CA ALA A 330 2.32 4.14 -10.21
C ALA A 330 2.60 2.72 -9.71
N PRO A 331 1.69 1.76 -9.94
CA PRO A 331 1.98 0.35 -9.71
C PRO A 331 3.19 -0.10 -10.54
N GLU A 332 3.98 -1.01 -9.99
CA GLU A 332 5.08 -1.62 -10.73
C GLU A 332 4.56 -2.52 -11.85
N HIS A 333 5.14 -2.36 -13.05
CA HIS A 333 4.80 -3.18 -14.21
C HIS A 333 5.59 -4.48 -14.21
N LEU A 334 5.07 -5.52 -13.54
CA LEU A 334 5.69 -6.84 -13.60
C LEU A 334 5.42 -7.47 -14.98
N CYS A 335 6.46 -7.59 -15.80
CA CYS A 335 6.40 -8.39 -17.02
C CYS A 335 6.17 -9.86 -16.62
N PRO A 336 5.10 -10.53 -17.10
CA PRO A 336 4.80 -11.92 -16.74
C PRO A 336 5.98 -12.85 -17.04
N THR A 337 6.64 -12.66 -18.19
CA THR A 337 7.80 -13.45 -18.61
C THR A 337 9.00 -13.27 -17.68
N LYS A 338 9.21 -12.07 -17.14
CA LYS A 338 10.29 -11.82 -16.17
C LYS A 338 9.92 -12.30 -14.78
N ALA A 339 8.69 -12.11 -14.35
CA ALA A 339 8.20 -12.64 -13.08
C ALA A 339 8.31 -14.18 -13.06
N SER A 340 8.00 -14.86 -14.18
CA SER A 340 8.19 -16.31 -14.31
C SER A 340 9.66 -16.72 -14.34
N LEU A 341 10.55 -15.94 -14.98
CA LEU A 341 11.99 -16.20 -14.97
C LEU A 341 12.62 -15.97 -13.59
N SER A 342 12.22 -14.93 -12.85
CA SER A 342 12.71 -14.69 -11.49
C SER A 342 12.18 -15.71 -10.49
N ALA A 343 10.91 -16.12 -10.61
CA ALA A 343 10.33 -17.17 -9.77
C ALA A 343 10.93 -18.54 -10.11
N GLY A 344 11.10 -18.85 -11.40
CA GLY A 344 11.70 -20.09 -11.89
C GLY A 344 13.20 -20.21 -11.56
N GLY A 345 13.95 -19.11 -11.61
CA GLY A 345 15.37 -19.08 -11.26
C GLY A 345 15.64 -19.32 -9.77
N LEU A 346 14.77 -18.84 -8.88
CA LEU A 346 14.87 -19.09 -7.44
C LEU A 346 14.52 -20.55 -7.08
N VAL A 347 13.50 -21.12 -7.73
CA VAL A 347 13.14 -22.54 -7.54
C VAL A 347 14.20 -23.46 -8.16
N GLY A 348 14.72 -23.13 -9.34
CA GLY A 348 15.81 -23.86 -9.98
C GLY A 348 17.13 -23.78 -9.21
N GLY A 349 17.48 -22.61 -8.65
CA GLY A 349 18.70 -22.42 -7.86
C GLY A 349 18.66 -23.14 -6.50
N LEU A 350 17.49 -23.23 -5.85
CA LEU A 350 17.31 -24.04 -4.64
C LEU A 350 17.28 -25.54 -4.95
N GLY A 351 16.80 -25.95 -6.13
CA GLY A 351 16.87 -27.34 -6.59
C GLY A 351 18.30 -27.81 -6.89
N VAL A 352 19.15 -26.94 -7.44
CA VAL A 352 20.55 -27.28 -7.75
C VAL A 352 21.41 -27.34 -6.48
N LEU A 353 21.16 -26.48 -5.47
CA LEU A 353 21.85 -26.58 -4.17
C LEU A 353 21.35 -27.73 -3.29
N ALA A 354 20.13 -28.23 -3.52
CA ALA A 354 19.62 -29.45 -2.87
C ALA A 354 20.05 -30.75 -3.59
N GLY A 355 20.61 -30.65 -4.80
CA GLY A 355 21.02 -31.79 -5.62
C GLY A 355 22.48 -32.26 -5.43
N GLU A 356 23.33 -31.49 -4.73
CA GLU A 356 24.76 -31.82 -4.54
C GLU A 356 25.09 -32.43 -3.16
N VAL A 357 24.11 -32.71 -2.29
CA VAL A 357 24.35 -33.36 -0.99
C VAL A 357 23.51 -34.64 -0.83
N THR A 358 23.59 -35.55 -1.79
CA THR A 358 23.15 -36.95 -1.61
C THR A 358 24.10 -37.92 -2.30
N TRP A 359 25.36 -37.93 -1.90
CA TRP A 359 26.24 -39.08 -2.12
C TRP A 359 26.74 -39.58 -0.75
N THR A 360 26.52 -40.88 -0.51
CA THR A 360 26.83 -41.70 0.69
C THR A 360 25.80 -41.59 1.83
N THR A 361 25.10 -42.62 2.31
CA THR A 361 25.31 -44.09 2.38
C THR A 361 23.97 -44.87 2.36
N PRO A 362 23.93 -46.14 1.92
CA PRO A 362 22.72 -46.96 1.91
C PRO A 362 22.44 -47.58 3.29
N PHE A 363 21.25 -47.32 3.84
CA PHE A 363 20.63 -48.15 4.88
C PHE A 363 19.59 -49.07 4.21
N PRO A 364 19.67 -50.40 4.33
CA PRO A 364 18.61 -51.28 3.89
C PRO A 364 17.62 -51.49 5.05
N GLY A 365 16.34 -51.27 4.80
CA GLY A 365 15.27 -51.73 5.70
C GLY A 365 14.29 -50.67 6.16
N LEU A 366 13.55 -50.06 5.22
CA LEU A 366 12.19 -49.57 5.47
C LEU A 366 11.48 -49.38 4.12
N GLU A 367 10.62 -50.33 3.80
CA GLU A 367 9.69 -50.23 2.67
C GLU A 367 8.59 -49.21 2.99
N THR A 368 8.52 -48.19 2.13
CA THR A 368 7.34 -47.48 1.58
C THR A 368 6.00 -47.56 2.31
N ILE A 369 5.36 -46.39 2.54
CA ILE A 369 3.95 -46.07 2.21
C ILE A 369 3.69 -44.54 2.41
N LEU A 370 3.07 -43.92 1.38
CA LEU A 370 2.37 -42.59 1.32
C LEU A 370 3.16 -41.29 1.00
N PRO A 371 2.54 -40.29 0.29
CA PRO A 371 2.79 -40.06 -1.13
C PRO A 371 3.40 -38.69 -1.48
N GLN A 372 4.14 -38.68 -2.59
CA GLN A 372 4.81 -37.54 -3.21
C GLN A 372 3.88 -36.54 -3.95
N LEU A 373 2.81 -36.07 -3.30
CA LEU A 373 1.95 -35.01 -3.87
C LEU A 373 1.91 -33.71 -3.05
N GLY A 374 2.42 -33.71 -1.81
CA GLY A 374 2.48 -32.50 -0.99
C GLY A 374 3.64 -31.55 -1.27
N SER A 375 4.72 -32.03 -1.90
CA SER A 375 5.93 -31.22 -2.11
C SER A 375 5.77 -30.22 -3.25
N VAL A 376 5.09 -30.59 -4.34
CA VAL A 376 4.90 -29.68 -5.49
C VAL A 376 3.98 -28.53 -5.11
N GLU A 377 2.87 -28.79 -4.43
CA GLU A 377 1.95 -27.73 -3.98
C GLU A 377 2.59 -26.83 -2.91
N ALA A 378 3.34 -27.41 -1.96
CA ALA A 378 4.08 -26.64 -0.96
C ALA A 378 5.19 -25.78 -1.58
N LEU A 379 5.88 -26.30 -2.60
CA LEU A 379 6.94 -25.57 -3.32
C LEU A 379 6.35 -24.48 -4.21
N THR A 380 5.18 -24.71 -4.81
CA THR A 380 4.44 -23.70 -5.59
C THR A 380 3.90 -22.59 -4.67
N LEU A 381 3.35 -22.94 -3.50
CA LEU A 381 2.91 -21.98 -2.49
C LEU A 381 4.08 -21.21 -1.86
N ALA A 382 5.22 -21.85 -1.61
CA ALA A 382 6.42 -21.20 -1.12
C ALA A 382 7.03 -20.27 -2.18
N ALA A 383 7.03 -20.66 -3.46
CA ALA A 383 7.48 -19.82 -4.57
C ALA A 383 6.55 -18.60 -4.79
N LEU A 384 5.23 -18.77 -4.64
CA LEU A 384 4.26 -17.68 -4.66
C LEU A 384 4.43 -16.75 -3.45
N ALA A 385 4.64 -17.30 -2.25
CA ALA A 385 4.89 -16.52 -1.04
C ALA A 385 6.24 -15.76 -1.10
N ALA A 386 7.29 -16.40 -1.61
CA ALA A 386 8.60 -15.80 -1.80
C ALA A 386 8.59 -14.71 -2.88
N SER A 387 7.81 -14.90 -3.95
CA SER A 387 7.62 -13.88 -5.00
C SER A 387 6.87 -12.64 -4.48
N GLY A 388 5.92 -12.82 -3.55
CA GLY A 388 5.28 -11.71 -2.83
C GLY A 388 6.24 -10.97 -1.87
N ALA A 389 7.15 -11.70 -1.20
CA ALA A 389 8.11 -11.12 -0.26
C ALA A 389 9.30 -10.42 -0.96
N GLY A 390 9.73 -10.92 -2.14
CA GLY A 390 10.83 -10.35 -2.92
C GLY A 390 10.58 -8.92 -3.40
N ALA A 391 9.35 -8.61 -3.81
CA ALA A 391 8.95 -7.26 -4.22
C ALA A 391 9.09 -6.23 -3.07
N SER A 392 8.86 -6.66 -1.83
CA SER A 392 8.97 -5.79 -0.66
C SER A 392 10.43 -5.49 -0.28
N ARG A 393 11.35 -6.42 -0.56
CA ARG A 393 12.77 -6.33 -0.16
C ARG A 393 13.62 -5.50 -1.13
N LEU A 394 13.25 -5.47 -2.42
CA LEU A 394 13.86 -4.58 -3.41
C LEU A 394 13.62 -3.09 -3.10
N ARG A 395 12.46 -2.75 -2.52
CA ARG A 395 12.11 -1.40 -2.10
C ARG A 395 13.07 -0.84 -1.03
N ILE A 396 13.44 -1.65 -0.04
CA ILE A 396 14.35 -1.25 1.06
C ILE A 396 15.77 -1.00 0.54
N LEU A 397 16.26 -1.81 -0.41
CA LEU A 397 17.60 -1.65 -0.98
C LEU A 397 17.72 -0.44 -1.92
N GLN A 398 16.63 -0.02 -2.57
CA GLN A 398 16.63 1.18 -3.42
C GLN A 398 16.54 2.49 -2.61
N GLU A 399 15.81 2.50 -1.49
CA GLU A 399 15.66 3.69 -0.64
C GLU A 399 16.96 4.02 0.13
N ILE A 400 17.73 3.00 0.51
CA ILE A 400 19.06 3.14 1.13
C ILE A 400 20.10 3.71 0.13
N ARG A 401 19.90 3.59 -1.18
CA ARG A 401 20.87 4.05 -2.19
C ARG A 401 20.69 5.52 -2.61
N HIS A 402 19.58 6.15 -2.19
CA HIS A 402 19.22 7.52 -2.55
C HIS A 402 19.05 8.46 -1.35
N SER A 403 19.40 7.97 -0.15
CA SER A 403 19.70 8.77 1.03
C SER A 403 21.22 8.91 1.14
#